data_AF-A0AAD4MCT1-F1
#
_entry.id   AF-A0AAD4MCT1-F1
#
_cell.length_a   1.000
_cell.length_b   1.000
_cell.length_c   1.000
_cell.angle_alpha   90.00
_cell.angle_beta   90.00
_cell.angle_gamma   90.00
#
_symmetry.space_group_name_H-M   'P 1'
#
loop_
_entity.id
_entity.type
_entity.pdbx_description
1 polymer ?
#
loop_
_entity_poly.entity_id
_entity_poly.type
_entity_poly.pdbx_seq_one_letter_code
_entity_poly.pdbx_strand_id
1 'polypeptide(L)'
;MTLPPLPPVQSDAALAIFVHRSFKPSGSNDRFGDSERLALLGQRVLCMVVAEIFFEKRPMLEANDLEEELKNTLSDGSYDEWVTQYGLREKVACPQDLRAELKEAVETRHLFDAYVGALYVERSYSVVKGWIGPLVDPDFSPSPFGSSAGPPPPTSPPPPLPNNPLAPEAPKSAYLSLFNQTAAQRGIKVDWQMDRTGPGHSLTWVVQCLGECD
;
A
#
# COMPACT_ATOMS: atom_id res chain seq x y z
N MET A 1 6.96 -6.45 24.77
CA MET A 1 6.15 -6.67 23.55
C MET A 1 7.12 -6.94 22.40
N THR A 2 6.81 -7.89 21.53
CA THR A 2 7.63 -8.19 20.34
C THR A 2 7.26 -7.21 19.24
N LEU A 3 8.18 -6.31 18.84
CA LEU A 3 7.92 -5.41 17.70
C LEU A 3 7.71 -6.21 16.42
N PRO A 4 6.83 -5.75 15.50
CA PRO A 4 6.78 -6.30 14.16
C PRO A 4 8.12 -6.06 13.44
N PRO A 5 8.51 -6.93 12.49
CA PRO A 5 9.76 -6.76 11.76
C PRO A 5 9.72 -5.48 10.92
N LEU A 6 10.82 -4.72 10.93
CA LEU A 6 10.96 -3.50 10.14
C LEU A 6 10.94 -3.82 8.63
N PRO A 7 9.95 -3.33 7.85
CA PRO A 7 9.83 -3.65 6.42
C PRO A 7 11.01 -3.11 5.63
N PRO A 8 11.70 -3.90 4.79
CA PRO A 8 12.87 -3.43 4.07
C PRO A 8 12.52 -2.43 2.95
N VAL A 9 13.26 -1.32 2.93
CA VAL A 9 13.23 -0.26 1.91
C VAL A 9 14.40 -0.46 0.93
N GLN A 10 14.19 -0.23 -0.37
CA GLN A 10 15.23 -0.42 -1.41
C GLN A 10 16.33 0.65 -1.31
N SER A 11 17.49 0.36 -1.92
CA SER A 11 18.70 1.18 -1.83
C SER A 11 18.49 2.65 -2.22
N ASP A 12 17.71 2.92 -3.28
CA ASP A 12 17.50 4.29 -3.77
C ASP A 12 16.71 5.16 -2.79
N ALA A 13 15.67 4.61 -2.16
CA ALA A 13 14.91 5.33 -1.12
C ALA A 13 15.67 5.32 0.22
N ALA A 14 16.43 4.28 0.53
CA ALA A 14 17.30 4.22 1.69
C ALA A 14 18.35 5.35 1.66
N LEU A 15 18.93 5.68 0.50
CA LEU A 15 19.81 6.83 0.34
C LEU A 15 19.09 8.16 0.59
N ALA A 16 17.81 8.27 0.24
CA ALA A 16 17.05 9.48 0.51
C ALA A 16 16.76 9.66 2.00
N ILE A 17 16.57 8.57 2.77
CA ILE A 17 16.16 8.60 4.19
C ILE A 17 17.36 8.58 5.14
N PHE A 18 18.34 7.72 4.86
CA PHE A 18 19.45 7.43 5.78
C PHE A 18 20.73 8.22 5.47
N VAL A 19 20.66 9.24 4.62
CA VAL A 19 21.77 10.18 4.39
C VAL A 19 21.35 11.56 4.86
N HIS A 20 22.07 12.09 5.85
CA HIS A 20 21.79 13.42 6.38
C HIS A 20 21.91 14.50 5.29
N ARG A 21 21.08 15.55 5.37
CA ARG A 21 21.04 16.65 4.38
C ARG A 21 22.39 17.32 4.11
N SER A 22 23.30 17.31 5.09
CA SER A 22 24.67 17.82 4.94
C SER A 22 25.51 17.07 3.90
N PHE A 23 25.13 15.85 3.53
CA PHE A 23 25.85 15.00 2.58
C PHE A 23 25.23 14.95 1.19
N LYS A 24 24.04 15.55 0.98
CA LYS A 24 23.35 15.48 -0.32
C LYS A 24 23.95 16.52 -1.29
N PRO A 25 24.51 16.09 -2.44
CA PRO A 25 24.76 17.00 -3.55
C PRO A 25 23.42 17.52 -4.08
N SER A 26 23.34 18.73 -4.63
CA SER A 26 22.10 19.39 -5.08
C SER A 26 21.32 18.71 -6.23
N GLY A 27 21.60 17.44 -6.55
CA GLY A 27 20.91 16.64 -7.55
C GLY A 27 19.84 15.75 -6.91
N SER A 28 18.57 16.06 -7.18
CA SER A 28 17.42 15.26 -6.77
C SER A 28 17.47 13.85 -7.38
N ASN A 29 17.26 12.79 -6.57
CA ASN A 29 17.00 11.45 -7.11
C ASN A 29 15.67 11.47 -7.87
N ASP A 30 15.67 11.24 -9.19
CA ASP A 30 14.49 11.40 -10.06
C ASP A 30 13.27 10.57 -9.64
N ARG A 31 13.45 9.42 -8.96
CA ARG A 31 12.35 8.52 -8.58
C ARG A 31 11.64 8.91 -7.28
N PHE A 32 12.40 9.30 -6.25
CA PHE A 32 11.88 9.54 -4.90
C PHE A 32 11.92 11.03 -4.50
N GLY A 33 12.70 11.84 -5.23
CA GLY A 33 12.97 13.23 -4.88
C GLY A 33 13.93 13.35 -3.70
N ASP A 34 13.63 14.28 -2.79
CA ASP A 34 14.33 14.49 -1.54
C ASP A 34 13.60 13.86 -0.33
N SER A 35 14.26 13.87 0.83
CA SER A 35 13.68 13.35 2.08
C SER A 35 12.45 14.13 2.53
N GLU A 36 12.36 15.42 2.19
CA GLU A 36 11.25 16.30 2.57
C GLU A 36 9.94 15.84 1.92
N ARG A 37 9.97 15.51 0.63
CA ARG A 37 8.79 15.00 -0.09
C ARG A 37 8.32 13.66 0.47
N LEU A 38 9.27 12.76 0.78
CA LEU A 38 8.94 11.47 1.40
C LEU A 38 8.35 11.66 2.79
N ALA A 39 8.92 12.54 3.61
CA ALA A 39 8.40 12.84 4.95
C ALA A 39 6.99 13.42 4.89
N LEU A 40 6.74 14.40 4.02
CA LEU A 40 5.41 14.98 3.87
C LEU A 40 4.36 13.92 3.47
N LEU A 41 4.71 13.06 2.51
CA LEU A 41 3.84 11.97 2.07
C LEU A 41 3.60 10.97 3.20
N GLY A 42 4.68 10.53 3.87
CA GLY A 42 4.61 9.55 4.94
C GLY A 42 3.83 10.05 6.15
N GLN A 43 3.94 11.33 6.50
CA GLN A 43 3.14 11.95 7.56
C GLN A 43 1.63 11.82 7.26
N ARG A 44 1.21 12.07 6.02
CA ARG A 44 -0.19 11.96 5.61
C ARG A 44 -0.66 10.50 5.56
N VAL A 45 0.18 9.61 5.05
CA VAL A 45 -0.10 8.17 4.99
C VAL A 45 -0.22 7.60 6.39
N LEU A 46 0.72 7.91 7.30
CA LEU A 46 0.71 7.43 8.68
C LEU A 46 -0.55 7.87 9.41
N CYS A 47 -0.90 9.16 9.33
CA CYS A 47 -2.12 9.68 9.94
C CYS A 47 -3.37 8.94 9.44
N MET A 48 -3.46 8.72 8.11
CA MET A 48 -4.58 8.00 7.51
C MET A 48 -4.64 6.52 7.94
N VAL A 49 -3.50 5.83 7.97
CA VAL A 49 -3.39 4.44 8.42
C VAL A 49 -3.87 4.29 9.86
N VAL A 50 -3.36 5.11 10.77
CA VAL A 50 -3.73 5.04 12.19
C VAL A 50 -5.20 5.39 12.39
N ALA A 51 -5.72 6.37 11.65
CA ALA A 51 -7.13 6.73 11.70
C ALA A 51 -8.02 5.57 11.22
N GLU A 52 -7.65 4.89 10.15
CA GLU A 52 -8.37 3.72 9.64
C GLU A 52 -8.35 2.57 10.66
N ILE A 53 -7.21 2.32 11.31
CA ILE A 53 -7.08 1.30 12.35
C ILE A 53 -8.05 1.57 13.52
N PHE A 54 -8.11 2.80 14.02
CA PHE A 54 -9.02 3.17 15.11
C PHE A 54 -10.48 3.19 14.68
N PHE A 55 -10.78 3.58 13.44
CA PHE A 55 -12.13 3.53 12.89
C PHE A 55 -12.66 2.09 12.77
N GLU A 56 -11.78 1.14 12.42
CA GLU A 56 -12.13 -0.28 12.31
C GLU A 56 -12.24 -0.98 13.68
N LYS A 57 -11.64 -0.40 14.73
CA LYS A 57 -11.64 -0.98 16.08
C LYS A 57 -13.06 -1.14 16.63
N ARG A 58 -13.26 -2.19 17.45
CA ARG A 58 -14.54 -2.48 18.12
C ARG A 58 -14.34 -2.61 19.64
N PRO A 59 -15.19 -1.97 20.48
CA PRO A 59 -16.35 -1.16 20.13
C PRO A 59 -16.00 0.13 19.34
N MET A 60 -16.95 0.64 18.58
CA MET A 60 -16.72 1.81 17.71
C MET A 60 -16.48 3.05 18.56
N LEU A 61 -15.40 3.77 18.27
CA LEU A 61 -15.08 5.03 18.93
C LEU A 61 -15.96 6.16 18.40
N GLU A 62 -16.33 7.10 19.28
CA GLU A 62 -16.92 8.36 18.86
C GLU A 62 -15.84 9.24 18.19
N ALA A 63 -16.27 10.21 17.39
CA ALA A 63 -15.34 11.04 16.60
C ALA A 63 -14.31 11.80 17.48
N ASN A 64 -14.74 12.29 18.65
CA ASN A 64 -13.85 13.00 19.57
C ASN A 64 -12.81 12.05 20.20
N ASP A 65 -13.24 10.85 20.60
CA ASP A 65 -12.35 9.85 21.19
C ASP A 65 -11.32 9.37 20.15
N LEU A 66 -11.74 9.21 18.89
CA LEU A 66 -10.85 8.88 17.78
C LEU A 66 -9.79 9.97 17.56
N GLU A 67 -10.17 11.25 17.61
CA GLU A 67 -9.23 12.36 17.47
C GLU A 67 -8.23 12.41 18.64
N GLU A 68 -8.68 12.14 19.87
CA GLU A 68 -7.83 12.07 21.05
C GLU A 68 -6.83 10.91 20.96
N GLU A 69 -7.29 9.71 20.61
CA GLU A 69 -6.44 8.54 20.42
C GLU A 69 -5.41 8.75 19.29
N LEU A 70 -5.83 9.37 18.17
CA LEU A 70 -4.92 9.77 17.10
C LEU A 70 -3.80 10.69 17.59
N LYS A 71 -4.16 11.73 18.33
CA LYS A 71 -3.20 12.71 18.86
C LYS A 71 -2.24 12.07 19.86
N ASN A 72 -2.74 11.18 20.70
CA ASN A 72 -1.93 10.43 21.67
C ASN A 72 -0.94 9.50 20.97
N THR A 73 -1.41 8.77 19.96
CA THR A 73 -0.61 7.80 19.19
C THR A 73 0.41 8.47 18.27
N LEU A 74 0.09 9.64 17.70
CA LEU A 74 0.99 10.41 16.82
C LEU A 74 1.74 11.51 17.58
N SER A 75 1.99 11.28 18.87
CA SER A 75 2.77 12.16 19.76
C SER A 75 4.28 12.02 19.54
N ASP A 76 5.05 13.05 19.92
CA ASP A 76 6.52 13.01 19.82
C ASP A 76 7.15 11.82 20.54
N GLY A 77 6.57 11.42 21.69
CA GLY A 77 7.03 10.27 22.46
C GLY A 77 6.88 8.95 21.70
N SER A 78 5.77 8.78 20.97
CA SER A 78 5.53 7.55 20.19
C SER A 78 6.52 7.44 19.02
N TYR A 79 6.79 8.57 18.34
CA TYR A 79 7.81 8.63 17.30
C TYR A 79 9.22 8.31 17.84
N ASP A 80 9.60 8.91 18.96
CA ASP A 80 10.89 8.64 19.61
C ASP A 80 11.02 7.17 20.01
N GLU A 81 9.96 6.59 20.57
CA GLU A 81 9.90 5.18 20.94
C GLU A 81 10.10 4.28 19.71
N TRP A 82 9.32 4.45 18.64
CA TRP A 82 9.43 3.63 17.44
C TRP A 82 10.80 3.75 16.78
N VAL A 83 11.31 4.97 16.62
CA VAL A 83 12.61 5.24 16.01
C VAL A 83 13.74 4.59 16.82
N THR A 84 13.66 4.65 18.16
CA THR A 84 14.64 4.06 19.07
C THR A 84 14.57 2.54 19.06
N GLN A 85 13.38 1.95 19.13
CA GLN A 85 13.18 0.50 19.14
C GLN A 85 13.67 -0.17 17.85
N TYR A 86 13.51 0.50 16.70
CA TYR A 86 13.99 0.00 15.40
C TYR A 86 15.45 0.33 15.08
N GLY A 87 16.12 1.10 15.94
CA GLY A 87 17.50 1.56 15.72
C GLY A 87 17.65 2.33 14.41
N LEU A 88 16.70 3.21 14.08
CA LEU A 88 16.72 3.94 12.82
C LEU A 88 17.77 5.05 12.81
N ARG A 89 18.03 5.68 13.96
CA ARG A 89 19.03 6.77 14.11
C ARG A 89 20.44 6.27 13.80
N GLU A 90 20.73 5.03 14.16
CA GLU A 90 22.04 4.40 13.96
C GLU A 90 22.32 4.14 12.49
N LYS A 91 21.27 3.96 11.68
CA LYS A 91 21.34 3.73 10.24
C LYS A 91 21.58 5.03 9.46
N VAL A 92 21.33 6.20 10.06
CA VAL A 92 21.56 7.49 9.41
C VAL A 92 23.07 7.79 9.34
N ALA A 93 23.58 7.92 8.12
CA ALA A 93 24.89 8.47 7.85
C ALA A 93 24.89 9.98 8.13
N CYS A 94 25.48 10.37 9.27
CA CYS A 94 25.51 11.73 9.79
C CYS A 94 26.89 12.03 10.42
N PRO A 95 27.44 13.25 10.29
CA PRO A 95 28.63 13.66 11.03
C PRO A 95 28.43 13.49 12.54
N GLN A 96 29.49 13.16 13.28
CA GLN A 96 29.39 12.90 14.72
C GLN A 96 28.83 14.10 15.50
N ASP A 97 29.19 15.32 15.06
CA ASP A 97 28.79 16.57 15.69
C ASP A 97 27.29 16.88 15.55
N LEU A 98 26.65 16.36 14.49
CA LEU A 98 25.22 16.54 14.20
C LEU A 98 24.37 15.34 14.68
N ARG A 99 25.01 14.29 15.20
CA ARG A 99 24.31 13.06 15.60
C ARG A 99 23.36 13.27 16.78
N ALA A 100 23.65 14.25 17.63
CA ALA A 100 22.75 14.65 18.72
C ALA A 100 21.44 15.25 18.20
N GLU A 101 21.50 15.97 17.07
CA GLU A 101 20.32 16.62 16.46
C GLU A 101 19.28 15.60 15.97
N LEU A 102 19.70 14.37 15.63
CA LEU A 102 18.79 13.27 15.27
C LEU A 102 17.86 12.84 16.42
N LYS A 103 18.10 13.31 17.64
CA LYS A 103 17.22 13.09 18.80
C LYS A 103 16.19 14.20 18.99
N GLU A 104 16.32 15.32 18.29
CA GLU A 104 15.31 16.36 18.31
C GLU A 104 13.99 15.82 17.74
N ALA A 105 12.87 16.25 18.31
CA ALA A 105 11.55 15.75 17.94
C ALA A 105 11.26 15.95 16.45
N VAL A 106 11.69 17.08 15.88
CA VAL A 106 11.50 17.42 14.46
C VAL A 106 12.25 16.44 13.55
N GLU A 107 13.53 16.20 13.83
CA GLU A 107 14.35 15.26 13.03
C GLU A 107 13.88 13.81 13.20
N THR A 108 13.44 13.45 14.40
CA THR A 108 12.89 12.12 14.71
C THR A 108 11.61 11.85 13.92
N ARG A 109 10.67 12.80 13.94
CA ARG A 109 9.45 12.73 13.12
C ARG A 109 9.79 12.63 11.65
N HIS A 110 10.67 13.52 11.17
CA HIS A 110 11.08 13.57 9.79
C HIS A 110 11.64 12.23 9.30
N LEU A 111 12.53 11.62 10.08
CA LEU A 111 13.13 10.33 9.77
C LEU A 111 12.07 9.23 9.65
N PHE A 112 11.16 9.14 10.61
CA PHE A 112 10.12 8.11 10.62
C PHE A 112 9.09 8.33 9.50
N ASP A 113 8.63 9.57 9.32
CA ASP A 113 7.69 9.92 8.26
C ASP A 113 8.33 9.66 6.89
N ALA A 114 9.60 10.02 6.67
CA ALA A 114 10.30 9.73 5.41
C ALA A 114 10.39 8.22 5.14
N TYR A 115 10.61 7.43 6.19
CA TYR A 115 10.61 5.98 6.11
C TYR A 115 9.24 5.41 5.69
N VAL A 116 8.17 5.87 6.34
CA VAL A 116 6.79 5.49 5.99
C VAL A 116 6.47 5.88 4.54
N GLY A 117 6.85 7.09 4.13
CA GLY A 117 6.65 7.60 2.78
C GLY A 117 7.35 6.75 1.72
N ALA A 118 8.60 6.36 1.95
CA ALA A 118 9.31 5.46 1.05
C ALA A 118 8.64 4.08 0.98
N LEU A 119 8.27 3.51 2.12
CA LEU A 119 7.62 2.21 2.17
C LEU A 119 6.29 2.22 1.39
N TYR A 120 5.51 3.29 1.51
CA TYR A 120 4.28 3.48 0.76
C TYR A 120 4.52 3.51 -0.76
N VAL A 121 5.50 4.30 -1.21
CA VAL A 121 5.84 4.42 -2.64
C VAL A 121 6.36 3.10 -3.21
N GLU A 122 7.11 2.32 -2.42
CA GLU A 122 7.71 1.07 -2.90
C GLU A 122 6.78 -0.15 -2.84
N ARG A 123 5.92 -0.24 -1.81
CA ARG A 123 5.25 -1.50 -1.46
C ARG A 123 3.74 -1.43 -1.31
N SER A 124 3.13 -0.23 -1.40
CA SER A 124 1.69 0.05 -1.24
C SER A 124 1.19 0.29 0.18
N TYR A 125 -0.03 0.82 0.25
CA TYR A 125 -0.81 1.07 1.46
C TYR A 125 -0.93 -0.14 2.39
N SER A 126 -1.28 -1.32 1.85
CA SER A 126 -1.57 -2.51 2.64
C SER A 126 -0.37 -2.98 3.46
N VAL A 127 0.85 -2.81 2.92
CA VAL A 127 2.09 -3.14 3.61
C VAL A 127 2.35 -2.16 4.76
N VAL A 128 2.07 -0.88 4.56
CA VAL A 128 2.18 0.13 5.63
C VAL A 128 1.16 -0.16 6.73
N LYS A 129 -0.11 -0.38 6.39
CA LYS A 129 -1.16 -0.70 7.37
C LYS A 129 -0.84 -1.97 8.18
N GLY A 130 -0.37 -3.03 7.51
CA GLY A 130 0.02 -4.28 8.18
C GLY A 130 1.22 -4.14 9.12
N TRP A 131 2.11 -3.18 8.86
CA TRP A 131 3.27 -2.91 9.73
C TRP A 131 2.93 -1.94 10.89
N ILE A 132 2.19 -0.87 10.61
CA ILE A 132 1.80 0.13 11.61
C ILE A 132 0.75 -0.42 12.57
N GLY A 133 -0.15 -1.27 12.10
CA GLY A 133 -1.22 -1.86 12.92
C GLY A 133 -0.75 -2.39 14.27
N PRO A 134 0.17 -3.37 14.31
CA PRO A 134 0.69 -3.91 15.56
C PRO A 134 1.53 -2.93 16.41
N LEU A 135 1.97 -1.80 15.83
CA LEU A 135 2.69 -0.75 16.56
C LEU A 135 1.76 0.15 17.35
N VAL A 136 0.55 0.40 16.84
CA VAL A 136 -0.43 1.30 17.44
C VAL A 136 -1.50 0.56 18.24
N ASP A 137 -1.78 -0.69 17.87
CA ASP A 137 -2.74 -1.54 18.55
C ASP A 137 -2.21 -2.99 18.62
N PRO A 138 -1.82 -3.48 19.80
CA PRO A 138 -1.35 -4.86 19.97
C PRO A 138 -2.36 -5.92 19.54
N ASP A 139 -3.65 -5.59 19.59
CA ASP A 139 -4.75 -6.47 19.17
C ASP A 139 -5.09 -6.32 17.69
N PHE A 140 -4.32 -5.54 16.94
CA PHE A 140 -4.53 -5.35 15.51
C PHE A 140 -4.42 -6.68 14.75
N SER A 141 -5.57 -7.13 14.26
CA SER A 141 -5.64 -8.15 13.22
C SER A 141 -5.93 -7.45 11.90
N PRO A 142 -5.05 -7.58 10.87
CA PRO A 142 -5.38 -7.07 9.55
C PRO A 142 -6.67 -7.75 9.08
N SER A 143 -7.76 -6.98 9.01
CA SER A 143 -9.02 -7.49 8.51
C SER A 143 -8.82 -7.96 7.07
N PRO A 144 -9.16 -9.23 6.72
CA PRO A 144 -9.03 -9.74 5.35
C PRO A 144 -9.93 -8.98 4.35
N PHE A 145 -10.83 -8.12 4.83
CA PHE A 145 -11.82 -7.37 4.07
C PHE A 145 -11.27 -6.16 3.29
N GLY A 146 -9.97 -5.84 3.41
CA GLY A 146 -9.29 -4.87 2.54
C GLY A 146 -8.79 -5.46 1.21
N SER A 147 -8.74 -6.79 1.11
CA SER A 147 -8.77 -7.46 -0.19
C SER A 147 -10.23 -7.61 -0.58
N SER A 148 -10.55 -7.42 -1.85
CA SER A 148 -11.80 -7.87 -2.46
C SER A 148 -11.95 -9.39 -2.32
N ALA A 149 -12.21 -9.86 -1.09
CA ALA A 149 -12.69 -11.19 -0.83
C ALA A 149 -14.06 -11.25 -1.47
N GLY A 150 -14.10 -11.79 -2.69
CA GLY A 150 -15.34 -12.15 -3.34
C GLY A 150 -16.20 -13.00 -2.39
N PRO A 151 -17.51 -13.05 -2.60
CA PRO A 151 -18.41 -13.88 -1.81
C PRO A 151 -17.84 -15.30 -1.68
N PRO A 152 -18.10 -15.99 -0.55
CA PRO A 152 -17.61 -17.35 -0.33
C PRO A 152 -17.92 -18.19 -1.57
N PRO A 153 -16.95 -18.99 -2.07
CA PRO A 153 -17.19 -19.82 -3.23
C PRO A 153 -18.45 -20.65 -2.96
N PRO A 154 -19.41 -20.73 -3.91
CA PRO A 154 -20.58 -21.55 -3.75
C PRO A 154 -20.13 -22.97 -3.36
N THR A 155 -20.65 -23.47 -2.24
CA THR A 155 -20.40 -24.83 -1.73
C THR A 155 -21.02 -25.91 -2.62
N SER A 156 -21.74 -25.51 -3.67
CA SER A 156 -22.21 -26.40 -4.72
C SER A 156 -21.22 -26.44 -5.88
N PRO A 157 -20.79 -27.64 -6.33
CA PRO A 157 -20.09 -27.75 -7.60
C PRO A 157 -21.01 -27.21 -8.70
N PRO A 158 -20.47 -26.42 -9.66
CA PRO A 158 -21.26 -25.97 -10.80
C PRO A 158 -21.80 -27.20 -11.55
N PRO A 159 -23.01 -27.11 -12.13
CA PRO A 159 -23.54 -28.18 -12.96
C PRO A 159 -22.52 -28.52 -14.05
N PRO A 160 -22.30 -29.81 -14.36
CA PRO A 160 -21.31 -30.21 -15.35
C PRO A 160 -21.65 -29.54 -16.68
N LEU A 161 -20.68 -28.76 -17.18
CA LEU A 161 -20.73 -28.22 -18.53
C LEU A 161 -20.81 -29.39 -19.53
N PRO A 162 -21.52 -29.22 -20.67
CA PRO A 162 -21.51 -30.20 -21.75
C PRO A 162 -20.06 -30.53 -22.13
N ASN A 163 -19.75 -31.82 -22.08
CA ASN A 163 -18.42 -32.37 -22.30
C ASN A 163 -17.90 -31.93 -23.67
N ASN A 164 -17.01 -30.93 -23.70
CA ASN A 164 -16.34 -30.50 -24.93
C ASN A 164 -15.02 -31.27 -25.06
N PRO A 165 -14.89 -32.23 -25.99
CA PRO A 165 -13.77 -33.18 -26.02
C PRO A 165 -12.42 -32.61 -26.51
N LEU A 166 -12.21 -31.29 -26.44
CA LEU A 166 -11.10 -30.60 -27.11
C LEU A 166 -10.36 -29.53 -26.27
N ALA A 167 -10.51 -29.47 -24.94
CA ALA A 167 -9.79 -28.49 -24.12
C ALA A 167 -8.59 -29.11 -23.36
N PRO A 168 -7.34 -28.72 -23.66
CA PRO A 168 -6.23 -28.87 -22.73
C PRO A 168 -6.41 -27.89 -21.54
N GLU A 169 -6.05 -28.31 -20.33
CA GLU A 169 -6.01 -27.48 -19.12
C GLU A 169 -5.33 -26.13 -19.41
N ALA A 170 -6.07 -25.02 -19.31
CA ALA A 170 -5.54 -23.71 -19.68
C ALA A 170 -5.61 -22.69 -18.51
N PRO A 171 -4.51 -21.94 -18.27
CA PRO A 171 -4.37 -20.99 -17.16
C PRO A 171 -5.26 -19.75 -17.36
N LYS A 172 -5.95 -19.34 -16.29
CA LYS A 172 -7.04 -18.34 -16.23
C LYS A 172 -6.68 -16.87 -16.60
N SER A 173 -5.50 -16.59 -17.14
CA SER A 173 -4.98 -15.21 -17.28
C SER A 173 -4.64 -14.78 -18.72
N ALA A 174 -4.60 -15.66 -19.72
CA ALA A 174 -4.04 -15.33 -21.03
C ALA A 174 -5.05 -15.24 -22.19
N TYR A 175 -6.34 -15.52 -21.94
CA TYR A 175 -7.33 -15.70 -23.01
C TYR A 175 -7.62 -14.44 -23.83
N LEU A 176 -7.74 -13.27 -23.18
CA LEU A 176 -8.05 -12.02 -23.89
C LEU A 176 -6.89 -11.57 -24.79
N SER A 177 -5.66 -11.66 -24.28
CA SER A 177 -4.46 -11.32 -25.06
C SER A 177 -4.30 -12.25 -26.26
N LEU A 178 -4.49 -13.56 -26.06
CA LEU A 178 -4.43 -14.55 -27.12
C LEU A 178 -5.55 -14.36 -28.15
N PHE A 179 -6.77 -14.04 -27.70
CA PHE A 179 -7.91 -13.75 -28.56
C PHE A 179 -7.66 -12.52 -29.44
N ASN A 180 -7.24 -11.40 -28.84
CA ASN A 180 -6.95 -10.16 -29.56
C ASN A 180 -5.81 -10.36 -30.57
N GLN A 181 -4.77 -11.09 -30.18
CA GLN A 181 -3.67 -11.42 -31.08
C GLN A 181 -4.14 -12.27 -32.27
N THR A 182 -5.00 -13.27 -32.02
CA THR A 182 -5.53 -14.15 -33.07
C THR A 182 -6.45 -13.39 -34.03
N ALA A 183 -7.29 -12.49 -33.52
CA ALA A 183 -8.16 -11.66 -34.34
C ALA A 183 -7.35 -10.73 -35.26
N ALA A 184 -6.31 -10.09 -34.73
CA ALA A 184 -5.39 -9.25 -35.51
C ALA A 184 -4.66 -10.05 -36.60
N GLN A 185 -4.19 -11.26 -36.29
CA GLN A 185 -3.56 -12.14 -37.30
C GLN A 185 -4.50 -12.52 -38.44
N ARG A 186 -5.81 -12.55 -38.17
CA ARG A 186 -6.85 -12.87 -39.16
C ARG A 186 -7.43 -11.64 -39.85
N GLY A 187 -6.89 -10.45 -39.60
CA GLY A 187 -7.40 -9.20 -40.16
C GLY A 187 -8.76 -8.78 -39.62
N ILE A 188 -9.19 -9.33 -38.48
CA ILE A 188 -10.46 -8.97 -37.84
C ILE A 188 -10.18 -7.83 -36.87
N LYS A 189 -10.80 -6.67 -37.13
CA LYS A 189 -10.74 -5.53 -36.21
C LYS A 189 -11.74 -5.76 -35.09
N VAL A 190 -11.25 -5.80 -33.85
CA VAL A 190 -12.08 -6.01 -32.65
C VAL A 190 -12.27 -4.69 -31.92
N ASP A 191 -13.52 -4.30 -31.71
CA ASP A 191 -13.92 -3.19 -30.85
C ASP A 191 -14.68 -3.71 -29.62
N TRP A 192 -14.48 -3.05 -28.48
CA TRP A 192 -15.04 -3.47 -27.19
C TRP A 192 -15.93 -2.36 -26.65
N GLN A 193 -17.25 -2.58 -26.69
CA GLN A 193 -18.22 -1.67 -26.11
C GLN A 193 -18.58 -2.09 -24.69
N MET A 194 -18.59 -1.12 -23.78
CA MET A 194 -18.87 -1.35 -22.35
C MET A 194 -20.09 -0.55 -21.93
N ASP A 195 -21.10 -1.25 -21.41
CA ASP A 195 -22.27 -0.68 -20.78
C ASP A 195 -22.36 -1.09 -19.32
N ARG A 196 -22.90 -0.20 -18.49
CA ARG A 196 -23.16 -0.46 -17.07
C ARG A 196 -24.65 -0.32 -16.77
N THR A 197 -25.22 -1.31 -16.09
CA THR A 197 -26.62 -1.32 -15.70
C THR A 197 -26.79 -1.83 -14.26
N GLY A 198 -27.82 -1.37 -13.56
CA GLY A 198 -28.15 -1.83 -12.21
C GLY A 198 -27.94 -0.78 -11.10
N PRO A 199 -28.42 -1.07 -9.86
CA PRO A 199 -28.27 -0.18 -8.72
C PRO A 199 -26.82 -0.11 -8.23
N GLY A 200 -26.44 0.97 -7.53
CA GLY A 200 -25.05 1.22 -7.12
C GLY A 200 -24.38 0.12 -6.29
N HIS A 201 -25.18 -0.73 -5.63
CA HIS A 201 -24.71 -1.89 -4.87
C HIS A 201 -24.67 -3.21 -5.66
N SER A 202 -25.14 -3.22 -6.92
CA SER A 202 -25.17 -4.39 -7.81
C SER A 202 -25.04 -3.96 -9.27
N LEU A 203 -23.96 -3.23 -9.58
CA LEU A 203 -23.64 -2.81 -10.94
C LEU A 203 -23.22 -4.01 -11.78
N THR A 204 -23.95 -4.24 -12.86
CA THR A 204 -23.64 -5.23 -13.89
C THR A 204 -22.98 -4.53 -15.06
N TRP A 205 -21.78 -5.00 -15.41
CA TRP A 205 -21.06 -4.55 -16.60
C TRP A 205 -21.34 -5.53 -17.73
N VAL A 206 -21.87 -5.03 -18.83
CA VAL A 206 -22.05 -5.79 -20.06
C VAL A 206 -20.99 -5.31 -21.02
N VAL A 207 -20.13 -6.23 -21.46
CA VAL A 207 -19.10 -5.95 -22.45
C VAL A 207 -19.45 -6.70 -23.72
N GLN A 208 -19.58 -5.97 -24.82
CA GLN A 208 -19.84 -6.54 -26.14
C GLN A 208 -18.57 -6.46 -26.99
N CYS A 209 -18.19 -7.60 -27.58
CA CYS A 209 -17.11 -7.71 -28.56
C CYS A 209 -17.72 -7.56 -29.95
N LEU A 210 -17.34 -6.53 -30.69
CA LEU A 210 -17.77 -6.30 -32.07
C LEU A 210 -16.57 -6.57 -32.99
N GLY A 211 -16.73 -7.52 -33.91
CA GLY A 211 -15.71 -7.86 -34.91
C GLY A 211 -16.15 -7.36 -36.28
N GLU A 212 -15.31 -6.55 -36.93
CA GLU A 212 -15.51 -6.11 -38.31
C GLU A 212 -14.44 -6.75 -39.19
N CYS A 213 -14.85 -7.33 -40.32
CA CYS A 213 -13.95 -7.89 -41.33
C CYS A 213 -13.89 -6.91 -42.50
N ASP A 214 -12.68 -6.45 -42.84
CA ASP A 214 -12.41 -5.75 -44.11
C ASP A 214 -12.44 -6.71 -45.31
#